data_AF-A0A2M7YMK2-F1
#
_entry.id   AF-A0A2M7YMK2-F1
#
_cell.length_a   1.000
_cell.length_b   1.000
_cell.length_c   1.000
_cell.angle_alpha   90.00
_cell.angle_beta   90.00
_cell.angle_gamma   90.00
#
_symmetry.space_group_name_H-M   'P 1'
#
loop_
_entity.id
_entity.type
_entity.pdbx_description
1 polymer ?
#
loop_
_entity_poly.entity_id
_entity_poly.type
_entity_poly.pdbx_seq_one_letter_code
_entity_poly.pdbx_strand_id
1 'polypeptide(L)'
;MIAKKEEKLKAVELRKGGLSYSEILNLVPVAKSTLSVWLKDVGLAKKQKQHLTEKRKLAQIKAKEACRAKRIKITEEIKSIARKEISGISEREMWLIGVALYWAEGSKQKSNNVSTRTIFSNSDPLMIKLFLEWLKKFCKVSSQDIIFSVYLHESVYNRRQEILKYWSNITGYPLSQFKQVVWKKNKINTKRKNIGVNYYGLLRITISRSTNLNRKISGWIEGICQNWGVV
;
A
#
# COMPACT_ATOMS: atom_id res chain seq x y z
N MET A 1 18.86 -26.15 50.83
CA MET A 1 18.05 -25.13 50.12
C MET A 1 17.03 -24.61 51.11
N ILE A 2 17.16 -23.35 51.60
CA ILE A 2 16.26 -22.80 52.63
C ILE A 2 14.83 -22.80 52.07
N ALA A 3 13.93 -23.51 52.73
CA ALA A 3 12.54 -23.61 52.31
C ALA A 3 11.83 -22.27 52.60
N LYS A 4 11.74 -21.42 51.57
CA LYS A 4 10.96 -20.16 51.56
C LYS A 4 9.45 -20.41 51.60
N LYS A 5 8.97 -20.96 52.72
CA LYS A 5 7.62 -21.51 52.88
C LYS A 5 6.57 -20.40 52.90
N GLU A 6 6.86 -19.29 53.57
CA GLU A 6 5.97 -18.12 53.63
C GLU A 6 5.81 -17.47 52.26
N GLU A 7 6.92 -17.27 51.53
CA GLU A 7 6.89 -16.72 50.19
C GLU A 7 6.15 -17.64 49.20
N LYS A 8 6.29 -18.96 49.36
CA LYS A 8 5.53 -19.94 48.57
C LYS A 8 4.03 -19.85 48.83
N LEU A 9 3.61 -19.78 50.10
CA LEU A 9 2.20 -19.64 50.46
C LEU A 9 1.61 -18.34 49.90
N LYS A 10 2.31 -17.22 50.10
CA LYS A 10 1.94 -15.91 49.54
C LYS A 10 1.83 -15.95 48.02
N ALA A 11 2.80 -16.57 47.34
CA ALA A 11 2.76 -16.71 45.87
C ALA A 11 1.57 -17.53 45.39
N VAL A 12 1.20 -18.62 46.08
CA VAL A 12 0.04 -19.46 45.73
C VAL A 12 -1.27 -18.68 45.93
N GLU A 13 -1.40 -17.95 47.03
CA GLU A 13 -2.56 -17.10 47.31
C GLU A 13 -2.72 -16.02 46.23
N LEU A 14 -1.67 -15.26 45.93
CA LEU A 14 -1.66 -14.25 44.87
C LEU A 14 -1.99 -14.86 43.51
N ARG A 15 -1.47 -16.07 43.22
CA ARG A 15 -1.76 -16.78 41.97
C ARG A 15 -3.24 -17.15 41.88
N LYS A 16 -3.81 -17.73 42.95
CA LYS A 16 -5.25 -18.02 43.05
C LYS A 16 -6.09 -16.75 43.01
N GLY A 17 -5.58 -15.61 43.47
CA GLY A 17 -6.20 -14.29 43.30
C GLY A 17 -6.26 -13.79 41.85
N GLY A 18 -5.58 -14.47 40.92
CA GLY A 18 -5.61 -14.15 39.49
C GLY A 18 -4.41 -13.36 38.98
N LEU A 19 -3.38 -13.14 39.79
CA LEU A 19 -2.16 -12.46 39.37
C LEU A 19 -1.30 -13.35 38.45
N SER A 20 -0.63 -12.73 37.48
CA SER A 20 0.37 -13.36 36.61
C SER A 20 1.69 -13.58 37.34
N TYR A 21 2.54 -14.46 36.81
CA TYR A 21 3.85 -14.74 37.42
C TYR A 21 4.73 -13.49 37.50
N SER A 22 4.67 -12.59 36.51
CA SER A 22 5.40 -11.32 36.52
C SER A 22 4.92 -10.37 37.63
N GLU A 23 3.61 -10.34 37.92
CA GLU A 23 3.08 -9.52 39.00
C GLU A 23 3.45 -10.09 40.37
N ILE A 24 3.43 -11.41 40.50
CA ILE A 24 3.83 -12.08 41.74
C ILE A 24 5.32 -11.87 42.00
N LEU A 25 6.18 -11.91 40.98
CA LEU A 25 7.61 -11.60 41.12
C LEU A 25 7.88 -10.19 41.64
N ASN A 26 7.04 -9.22 41.30
CA ASN A 26 7.16 -7.85 41.82
C ASN A 26 6.78 -7.74 43.30
N LEU A 27 6.01 -8.69 43.84
CA LEU A 27 5.50 -8.70 45.21
C LEU A 27 6.21 -9.72 46.11
N VAL A 28 6.86 -10.71 45.51
CA VAL A 28 7.52 -11.83 46.19
C VAL A 28 8.94 -11.96 45.62
N PRO A 29 9.98 -11.55 46.39
CA PRO A 29 11.36 -11.50 45.91
C PRO A 29 11.99 -12.90 45.89
N VAL A 30 11.69 -13.66 44.84
CA VAL A 30 12.25 -15.00 44.58
C VAL A 30 12.72 -15.10 43.14
N ALA A 31 13.61 -16.05 42.87
CA ALA A 31 14.03 -16.32 41.50
C ALA A 31 12.84 -16.78 40.65
N LYS A 32 12.82 -16.37 39.38
CA LYS A 32 11.77 -16.74 38.42
C LYS A 32 11.62 -18.26 38.27
N SER A 33 12.73 -19.00 38.28
CA SER A 33 12.74 -20.47 38.25
C SER A 33 12.04 -21.05 39.47
N THR A 34 12.33 -20.54 40.67
CA THR A 34 11.69 -20.95 41.93
C THR A 34 10.19 -20.71 41.90
N LEU A 35 9.74 -19.52 41.48
CA LEU A 35 8.32 -19.21 41.39
C LEU A 35 7.60 -20.12 40.39
N SER A 36 8.23 -20.41 39.25
CA SER A 36 7.67 -21.31 38.24
C SER A 36 7.46 -22.72 38.78
N VAL A 37 8.42 -23.25 39.54
CA VAL A 37 8.30 -24.58 40.17
C VAL A 37 7.15 -24.58 41.19
N TRP A 38 7.00 -23.53 41.98
CA TRP A 38 5.95 -23.46 43.00
C TRP A 38 4.54 -23.34 42.43
N LEU A 39 4.39 -22.62 41.31
CA LEU A 39 3.08 -22.30 40.75
C LEU A 39 2.64 -23.20 39.60
N LYS A 40 3.47 -24.17 39.18
CA LYS A 40 3.17 -25.03 38.01
C LYS A 40 1.88 -25.85 38.20
N ASP A 41 1.64 -26.33 39.42
CA ASP A 41 0.51 -27.21 39.75
C ASP A 41 -0.70 -26.42 40.32
N VAL A 42 -0.60 -25.09 40.39
CA VAL A 42 -1.68 -24.25 40.94
C VAL A 42 -2.77 -24.08 39.89
N GLY A 43 -3.88 -24.80 40.09
CA GLY A 43 -5.11 -24.64 39.32
C GLY A 43 -5.71 -23.24 39.48
N LEU A 44 -6.20 -22.67 38.38
CA LEU A 44 -6.94 -21.42 38.36
C LEU A 44 -8.41 -21.66 37.98
N ALA A 45 -9.31 -20.92 38.62
CA ALA A 45 -10.71 -20.86 38.22
C ALA A 45 -10.86 -20.22 36.83
N LYS A 46 -11.94 -20.57 36.13
CA LYS A 46 -12.23 -20.09 34.76
C LYS A 46 -12.19 -18.56 34.66
N LYS A 47 -12.76 -17.85 35.65
CA LYS A 47 -12.78 -16.38 35.73
C LYS A 47 -11.36 -15.78 35.78
N GLN A 48 -10.46 -16.39 36.55
CA GLN A 48 -9.07 -15.92 36.67
C GLN A 48 -8.28 -16.18 35.37
N LYS A 49 -8.48 -17.34 34.72
CA LYS A 49 -7.88 -17.63 33.40
C LYS A 49 -8.37 -16.65 32.32
N GLN A 50 -9.65 -16.32 32.33
CA GLN A 50 -10.25 -15.36 31.41
C GLN A 50 -9.66 -13.96 31.61
N HIS A 51 -9.61 -13.49 32.87
CA HIS A 51 -9.04 -12.18 33.20
C HIS A 51 -7.57 -12.04 32.73
N LEU A 52 -6.74 -13.06 32.95
CA LEU A 52 -5.36 -13.08 32.47
C LEU A 52 -5.27 -13.08 30.94
N THR A 53 -6.21 -13.75 30.26
CA THR A 53 -6.28 -13.77 28.79
C THR A 53 -6.65 -12.40 28.23
N GLU A 54 -7.64 -11.74 28.82
CA GLU A 54 -8.05 -10.38 28.46
C GLU A 54 -6.92 -9.39 28.68
N LYS A 55 -6.23 -9.47 29.83
CA LYS A 55 -5.05 -8.65 30.12
C LYS A 55 -3.94 -8.83 29.08
N ARG A 56 -3.67 -10.08 28.67
CA ARG A 56 -2.71 -10.37 27.59
C ARG A 56 -3.14 -9.79 26.25
N LYS A 57 -4.43 -9.92 25.88
CA LYS A 57 -4.96 -9.33 24.64
C LYS A 57 -4.85 -7.81 24.65
N LEU A 58 -5.20 -7.16 25.76
CA LEU A 58 -5.06 -5.71 25.92
C LEU A 58 -3.60 -5.27 25.79
N ALA A 59 -2.67 -5.99 26.43
CA ALA A 59 -1.24 -5.72 26.29
C ALA A 59 -0.76 -5.87 24.84
N GLN A 60 -1.22 -6.90 24.12
CA GLN A 60 -0.90 -7.11 22.71
C GLN A 60 -1.45 -6.00 21.81
N ILE A 61 -2.68 -5.54 22.05
CA ILE A 61 -3.29 -4.41 21.33
C ILE A 61 -2.46 -3.15 21.56
N LYS A 62 -2.15 -2.81 22.81
CA LYS A 62 -1.31 -1.65 23.17
C LYS A 62 0.08 -1.73 22.53
N ALA A 63 0.73 -2.89 22.57
CA ALA A 63 2.02 -3.10 21.94
C ALA A 63 1.95 -2.93 20.42
N LYS A 64 0.90 -3.44 19.77
CA LYS A 64 0.66 -3.27 18.33
C LYS A 64 0.44 -1.80 17.97
N GLU A 65 -0.34 -1.07 18.78
CA GLU A 65 -0.58 0.36 18.60
C GLU A 65 0.70 1.17 18.77
N ALA A 66 1.50 0.90 19.80
CA ALA A 66 2.80 1.55 20.02
C ALA A 66 3.75 1.29 18.84
N CYS A 67 3.87 0.03 18.39
CA CYS A 67 4.65 -0.33 17.20
C CYS A 67 4.14 0.37 15.95
N ARG A 68 2.82 0.47 15.76
CA ARG A 68 2.21 1.17 14.63
C ARG A 68 2.53 2.67 14.68
N ALA A 69 2.36 3.32 15.83
CA ALA A 69 2.66 4.73 16.00
C ALA A 69 4.13 5.03 15.72
N LYS A 70 5.05 4.20 16.25
CA LYS A 70 6.48 4.31 15.96
C LYS A 70 6.78 4.17 14.46
N ARG A 71 6.17 3.20 13.78
CA ARG A 71 6.34 3.02 12.32
C ARG A 71 5.80 4.20 11.53
N ILE A 72 4.65 4.77 11.92
CA ILE A 72 4.08 5.96 11.25
C ILE A 72 5.06 7.14 11.38
N LYS A 73 5.59 7.38 12.58
CA LYS A 73 6.56 8.46 12.83
C LYS A 73 7.82 8.31 11.98
N ILE A 74 8.45 7.13 12.03
CA ILE A 74 9.64 6.81 11.22
C ILE A 74 9.35 6.97 9.72
N THR A 75 8.17 6.52 9.26
CA THR A 75 7.77 6.66 7.85
C THR A 75 7.69 8.13 7.44
N GLU A 76 7.09 9.00 8.27
CA GLU A 76 6.99 10.42 7.96
C GLU A 76 8.36 11.11 7.98
N GLU A 77 9.22 10.76 8.94
CA GLU A 77 10.60 11.26 9.00
C GLU A 77 11.38 10.89 7.73
N ILE A 78 11.39 9.61 7.35
CA ILE A 78 12.05 9.13 6.11
C ILE A 78 11.50 9.86 4.89
N LYS A 79 10.16 9.94 4.76
CA LYS A 79 9.53 10.63 3.62
C LYS A 79 9.84 12.13 3.59
N SER A 80 9.93 12.78 4.73
CA SER A 80 10.24 14.21 4.82
C SER A 80 11.67 14.49 4.35
N ILE A 81 12.62 13.65 4.73
CA ILE A 81 14.02 13.73 4.30
C ILE A 81 14.13 13.43 2.81
N ALA A 82 13.62 12.27 2.36
CA ALA A 82 13.71 11.83 0.97
C ALA A 82 13.03 12.79 -0.01
N ARG A 83 11.94 13.47 0.39
CA ARG A 83 11.31 14.50 -0.45
C ARG A 83 12.24 15.67 -0.77
N LYS A 84 13.14 16.02 0.16
CA LYS A 84 14.08 17.14 0.00
C LYS A 84 15.30 16.76 -0.85
N GLU A 85 15.60 15.48 -0.97
CA GLU A 85 16.68 14.97 -1.84
C GLU A 85 16.37 15.19 -3.33
N ILE A 86 15.09 15.28 -3.69
CA ILE A 86 14.65 15.66 -5.02
C ILE A 86 14.44 17.17 -5.07
N SER A 87 15.45 17.92 -5.56
CA SER A 87 15.39 19.38 -5.69
C SER A 87 15.55 19.82 -7.14
N GLY A 88 14.50 20.41 -7.71
CA GLY A 88 14.47 20.77 -9.13
C GLY A 88 14.39 19.53 -10.03
N ILE A 89 13.62 19.62 -11.10
CA ILE A 89 13.57 18.57 -12.12
C ILE A 89 13.82 19.27 -13.45
N SER A 90 14.98 19.00 -14.04
CA SER A 90 15.31 19.49 -15.38
C SER A 90 14.38 18.90 -16.44
N GLU A 91 14.32 19.54 -17.61
CA GLU A 91 13.53 19.00 -18.71
C GLU A 91 14.01 17.62 -19.16
N ARG A 92 15.33 17.36 -19.08
CA ARG A 92 15.92 16.07 -19.42
C ARG A 92 15.49 14.98 -18.42
N GLU A 93 15.53 15.26 -17.13
CA GLU A 93 15.09 14.32 -16.09
C GLU A 93 13.60 14.04 -16.21
N MET A 94 12.78 15.08 -16.38
CA MET A 94 11.34 14.91 -16.57
C MET A 94 11.03 14.09 -17.83
N TRP A 95 11.78 14.30 -18.91
CA TRP A 95 11.67 13.46 -20.11
C TRP A 95 12.00 12.00 -19.82
N LEU A 96 13.12 11.71 -19.16
CA LEU A 96 13.53 10.34 -18.78
C LEU A 96 12.54 9.68 -17.81
N ILE A 97 12.01 10.42 -16.84
CA ILE A 97 11.00 9.93 -15.89
C ILE A 97 9.76 9.46 -16.65
N GLY A 98 9.27 10.22 -17.63
CA GLY A 98 8.12 9.78 -18.42
C GLY A 98 8.42 8.57 -19.31
N VAL A 99 9.64 8.44 -19.84
CA VAL A 99 10.08 7.21 -20.53
C VAL A 99 10.05 6.01 -19.57
N ALA A 100 10.60 6.15 -18.38
CA ALA A 100 10.64 5.09 -17.37
C ALA A 100 9.24 4.70 -16.87
N LEU A 101 8.35 5.68 -16.67
CA LEU A 101 6.94 5.42 -16.33
C LEU A 101 6.23 4.64 -17.44
N TYR A 102 6.44 5.02 -18.70
CA TYR A 102 5.90 4.27 -19.82
C TYR A 102 6.49 2.86 -19.90
N TRP A 103 7.77 2.69 -19.61
CA TRP A 103 8.41 1.38 -19.61
C TRP A 103 7.79 0.43 -18.57
N ALA A 104 7.41 0.98 -17.40
CA ALA A 104 6.80 0.24 -16.31
C ALA A 104 5.31 -0.10 -16.55
N GLU A 105 4.51 0.88 -16.97
CA GLU A 105 3.03 0.79 -16.98
C GLU A 105 2.41 0.88 -18.39
N GLY A 106 3.23 1.14 -19.40
CA GLY A 106 2.80 1.36 -20.78
C GLY A 106 2.63 0.07 -21.58
N SER A 107 1.89 0.17 -22.69
CA SER A 107 1.76 -0.94 -23.64
C SER A 107 3.07 -1.20 -24.37
N LYS A 108 3.41 -2.48 -24.49
CA LYS A 108 4.55 -2.97 -25.28
C LYS A 108 4.03 -3.58 -26.57
N GLN A 109 4.72 -3.29 -27.67
CA GLN A 109 4.52 -3.99 -28.93
C GLN A 109 4.87 -5.48 -28.72
N LYS A 110 4.11 -6.37 -29.35
CA LYS A 110 4.36 -7.82 -29.31
C LYS A 110 4.80 -8.29 -30.68
N SER A 111 5.56 -9.39 -30.76
CA SER A 111 6.01 -9.97 -32.03
C SER A 111 4.86 -10.25 -33.01
N ASN A 112 3.71 -10.68 -32.49
CA ASN A 112 2.50 -10.95 -33.27
C ASN A 112 1.60 -9.73 -33.50
N ASN A 113 1.93 -8.55 -32.95
CA ASN A 113 1.21 -7.31 -33.20
C ASN A 113 2.19 -6.13 -33.31
N VAL A 114 2.62 -5.87 -34.54
CA VAL A 114 3.57 -4.82 -34.87
C VAL A 114 2.98 -3.40 -34.85
N SER A 115 1.68 -3.26 -34.59
CA SER A 115 0.95 -1.99 -34.60
C SER A 115 0.22 -1.76 -33.28
N THR A 116 0.99 -1.46 -32.24
CA THR A 116 0.46 -1.18 -30.90
C THR A 116 0.31 0.33 -30.68
N ARG A 117 -0.84 0.76 -30.16
CA ARG A 117 -1.03 2.15 -29.72
C ARG A 117 -0.30 2.38 -28.41
N THR A 118 0.14 3.62 -28.21
CA THR A 118 0.63 4.10 -26.92
C THR A 118 -0.55 4.11 -25.93
N ILE A 119 -0.45 3.27 -24.90
CA ILE A 119 -1.46 3.09 -23.86
C ILE A 119 -0.75 3.15 -22.53
N PHE A 120 -1.33 3.84 -21.56
CA PHE A 120 -0.83 3.91 -20.19
C PHE A 120 -2.00 3.75 -19.24
N SER A 121 -1.89 2.90 -18.22
CA SER A 121 -3.00 2.68 -17.27
C SER A 121 -2.51 2.74 -15.83
N ASN A 122 -3.15 3.56 -15.00
CA ASN A 122 -2.83 3.62 -13.58
C ASN A 122 -4.04 4.08 -12.75
N SER A 123 -4.02 3.80 -11.45
CA SER A 123 -5.05 4.26 -10.50
C SER A 123 -4.61 5.45 -9.65
N ASP A 124 -3.32 5.78 -9.67
CA ASP A 124 -2.77 6.95 -8.98
C ASP A 124 -3.03 8.24 -9.79
N PRO A 125 -3.79 9.21 -9.26
CA PRO A 125 -4.11 10.44 -9.98
C PRO A 125 -2.88 11.34 -10.25
N LEU A 126 -1.86 11.33 -9.39
CA LEU A 126 -0.65 12.13 -9.59
C LEU A 126 0.20 11.55 -10.72
N MET A 127 0.31 10.22 -10.80
CA MET A 127 1.02 9.56 -11.90
C MET A 127 0.32 9.81 -13.24
N ILE A 128 -1.01 9.76 -13.26
CA ILE A 128 -1.81 10.09 -14.44
C ILE A 128 -1.57 11.53 -14.90
N LYS A 129 -1.59 12.51 -13.98
CA LYS A 129 -1.33 13.93 -14.30
C LYS A 129 0.07 14.11 -14.89
N LEU A 130 1.08 13.56 -14.22
CA LEU A 130 2.47 13.66 -14.63
C LEU A 130 2.69 13.04 -16.01
N PHE A 131 2.07 11.89 -16.29
CA PHE A 131 2.15 11.27 -17.61
C PHE A 131 1.45 12.09 -18.71
N LEU A 132 0.29 12.70 -18.42
CA LEU A 132 -0.40 13.60 -19.36
C LEU A 132 0.44 14.85 -19.68
N GLU A 133 1.08 15.45 -18.68
CA GLU A 133 2.00 16.57 -18.89
C GLU A 133 3.21 16.16 -19.75
N TRP A 134 3.78 14.98 -19.49
CA TRP A 134 4.89 14.46 -20.27
C TRP A 134 4.51 14.22 -21.75
N LEU A 135 3.33 13.64 -22.01
CA LEU A 135 2.81 13.45 -23.37
C LEU A 135 2.66 14.79 -24.12
N LYS A 136 2.10 15.81 -23.47
CA LYS A 136 1.94 17.14 -24.07
C LYS A 136 3.28 17.80 -24.31
N LYS A 137 4.14 17.86 -23.27
CA LYS A 137 5.38 18.65 -23.29
C LYS A 137 6.43 18.04 -24.19
N PHE A 138 6.68 16.73 -24.09
CA PHE A 138 7.81 16.08 -24.76
C PHE A 138 7.41 15.25 -25.97
N CYS A 139 6.24 14.60 -25.92
CA CYS A 139 5.75 13.82 -27.06
C CYS A 139 4.91 14.65 -28.04
N LYS A 140 4.59 15.91 -27.70
CA LYS A 140 3.81 16.85 -28.51
C LYS A 140 2.45 16.26 -28.95
N VAL A 141 1.86 15.43 -28.10
CA VAL A 141 0.56 14.79 -28.37
C VAL A 141 -0.56 15.84 -28.25
N SER A 142 -1.41 15.93 -29.27
CA SER A 142 -2.59 16.77 -29.24
C SER A 142 -3.60 16.27 -28.21
N SER A 143 -4.22 17.20 -27.48
CA SER A 143 -5.27 16.87 -26.52
C SER A 143 -6.42 16.06 -27.14
N GLN A 144 -6.74 16.28 -28.42
CA GLN A 144 -7.84 15.58 -29.11
C GLN A 144 -7.54 14.09 -29.36
N ASP A 145 -6.26 13.71 -29.46
CA ASP A 145 -5.86 12.32 -29.69
C ASP A 145 -5.89 11.47 -28.41
N ILE A 146 -6.00 12.11 -27.24
CA ILE A 146 -5.99 11.44 -25.94
C ILE A 146 -7.41 10.97 -25.60
N ILE A 147 -7.56 9.67 -25.42
CA ILE A 147 -8.83 9.03 -25.10
C ILE A 147 -8.71 8.30 -23.76
N PHE A 148 -9.75 8.37 -22.95
CA PHE A 148 -9.81 7.71 -21.66
C PHE A 148 -10.78 6.53 -21.67
N SER A 149 -10.40 5.47 -20.95
CA SER A 149 -11.30 4.39 -20.58
C SER A 149 -11.15 4.12 -19.08
N VAL A 150 -12.26 3.95 -18.37
CA VAL A 150 -12.25 3.69 -16.92
C VAL A 150 -12.61 2.24 -16.66
N TYR A 151 -11.75 1.52 -15.95
CA TYR A 151 -12.01 0.14 -15.54
C TYR A 151 -12.50 0.11 -14.11
N LEU A 152 -13.74 -0.32 -13.90
CA LEU A 152 -14.45 -0.31 -12.63
C LEU A 152 -14.84 -1.71 -12.19
N HIS A 153 -14.93 -1.90 -10.88
CA HIS A 153 -15.54 -3.10 -10.30
C HIS A 153 -17.06 -2.92 -10.25
N GLU A 154 -17.81 -4.00 -10.43
CA GLU A 154 -19.28 -3.97 -10.40
C GLU A 154 -19.84 -3.48 -9.05
N SER A 155 -19.07 -3.60 -7.96
CA SER A 155 -19.48 -3.09 -6.63
C SER A 155 -19.69 -1.56 -6.58
N VAL A 156 -19.13 -0.82 -7.53
CA VAL A 156 -19.27 0.65 -7.61
C VAL A 156 -20.13 1.08 -8.79
N TYR A 157 -21.00 0.20 -9.30
CA TYR A 157 -21.87 0.49 -10.44
C TYR A 157 -22.65 1.81 -10.27
N ASN A 158 -23.24 2.01 -9.09
CA ASN A 158 -24.03 3.20 -8.76
C ASN A 158 -23.20 4.49 -8.67
N ARG A 159 -21.86 4.40 -8.58
CA ARG A 159 -20.95 5.56 -8.49
C ARG A 159 -20.31 5.93 -9.83
N ARG A 160 -20.73 5.30 -10.94
CA ARG A 160 -20.15 5.50 -12.27
C ARG A 160 -19.96 6.99 -12.63
N GLN A 161 -21.01 7.81 -12.48
CA GLN A 161 -20.95 9.22 -12.88
C GLN A 161 -20.02 10.04 -11.97
N GLU A 162 -20.04 9.79 -10.66
CA GLU A 162 -19.14 10.41 -9.69
C GLU A 162 -17.67 10.13 -10.07
N ILE A 163 -17.36 8.87 -10.39
CA ILE A 163 -16.01 8.46 -10.74
C ILE A 163 -15.55 9.06 -12.08
N LEU A 164 -16.44 9.16 -13.07
CA LEU A 164 -16.13 9.83 -14.34
C LEU A 164 -15.83 11.33 -14.12
N LYS A 165 -16.64 12.02 -13.29
CA LYS A 165 -16.40 13.42 -12.92
C LYS A 165 -15.08 13.58 -12.16
N TYR A 166 -14.78 12.67 -11.23
CA TYR A 166 -13.49 12.65 -10.53
C TYR A 166 -12.33 12.60 -11.51
N TRP A 167 -12.34 11.65 -12.46
CA TRP A 167 -11.24 11.55 -13.42
C TRP A 167 -11.19 12.73 -14.38
N SER A 168 -12.34 13.26 -14.82
CA SER A 168 -12.39 14.47 -15.64
C SER A 168 -11.75 15.66 -14.93
N ASN A 169 -12.01 15.83 -13.63
CA ASN A 169 -11.39 16.87 -12.81
C ASN A 169 -9.88 16.65 -12.62
N ILE A 170 -9.45 15.40 -12.40
CA ILE A 170 -8.04 15.06 -12.25
C ILE A 170 -7.26 15.31 -13.54
N THR A 171 -7.79 14.92 -14.69
CA THR A 171 -7.08 15.02 -15.97
C THR A 171 -7.22 16.39 -16.62
N GLY A 172 -8.27 17.16 -16.28
CA GLY A 172 -8.63 18.41 -16.95
C GLY A 172 -9.25 18.21 -18.33
N TYR A 173 -9.67 16.97 -18.66
CA TYR A 173 -10.28 16.64 -19.94
C TYR A 173 -11.80 16.51 -19.83
N PRO A 174 -12.57 16.93 -20.85
CA PRO A 174 -14.03 16.83 -20.83
C PRO A 174 -14.51 15.37 -20.85
N LEU A 175 -15.69 15.12 -20.28
CA LEU A 175 -16.32 13.79 -20.26
C LEU A 175 -16.49 13.18 -21.65
N SER A 176 -16.55 13.99 -22.71
CA SER A 176 -16.62 13.53 -24.10
C SER A 176 -15.39 12.72 -24.53
N GLN A 177 -14.25 12.83 -23.85
CA GLN A 177 -13.03 12.04 -24.09
C GLN A 177 -12.97 10.73 -23.29
N PHE A 178 -13.92 10.51 -22.37
CA PHE A 178 -14.07 9.27 -21.61
C PHE A 178 -14.96 8.29 -22.39
N LYS A 179 -14.37 7.64 -23.39
CA LYS A 179 -15.11 6.87 -24.40
C LYS A 179 -15.67 5.54 -23.90
N GLN A 180 -15.13 4.98 -22.83
CA GLN A 180 -15.52 3.65 -22.37
C GLN A 180 -15.44 3.51 -20.85
N VAL A 181 -16.42 2.82 -20.28
CA VAL A 181 -16.34 2.25 -18.93
C VAL A 181 -16.36 0.72 -19.07
N VAL A 182 -15.35 0.06 -18.52
CA VAL A 182 -15.21 -1.40 -18.57
C VAL A 182 -15.48 -1.96 -17.17
N TRP A 183 -16.45 -2.87 -17.08
CA TRP A 183 -16.81 -3.52 -15.82
C TRP A 183 -16.03 -4.81 -15.61
N LYS A 184 -15.34 -4.89 -14.47
CA LYS A 184 -14.64 -6.08 -13.99
C LYS A 184 -15.51 -6.79 -12.97
N LYS A 185 -15.91 -8.02 -13.29
CA LYS A 185 -16.62 -8.92 -12.38
C LYS A 185 -15.90 -9.03 -11.04
N ASN A 186 -16.66 -8.99 -9.96
CA ASN A 186 -16.10 -9.18 -8.62
C ASN A 186 -15.72 -10.65 -8.43
N LYS A 187 -14.42 -10.93 -8.20
CA LYS A 187 -14.02 -12.20 -7.60
C LYS A 187 -14.28 -12.10 -6.10
N ILE A 188 -15.28 -12.84 -5.62
CA ILE A 188 -15.84 -12.81 -4.26
C ILE A 188 -14.76 -13.08 -3.18
N ASN A 189 -13.70 -13.83 -3.50
CA ASN A 189 -12.63 -14.21 -2.55
C ASN A 189 -11.37 -13.33 -2.63
N THR A 190 -11.49 -12.00 -2.61
CA THR A 190 -10.30 -11.14 -2.50
C THR A 190 -10.27 -10.38 -1.19
N LYS A 191 -9.17 -10.48 -0.42
CA LYS A 191 -8.89 -9.63 0.76
C LYS A 191 -8.54 -8.18 0.35
N ARG A 192 -9.05 -7.69 -0.77
CA ARG A 192 -8.76 -6.34 -1.27
C ARG A 192 -9.41 -5.32 -0.37
N LYS A 193 -8.62 -4.34 0.07
CA LYS A 193 -9.10 -3.22 0.88
C LYS A 193 -9.51 -2.00 0.03
N ASN A 194 -9.21 -2.01 -1.27
CA ASN A 194 -9.53 -0.94 -2.22
C ASN A 194 -10.94 -1.08 -2.78
N ILE A 195 -11.94 -1.25 -1.91
CA ILE A 195 -13.37 -1.43 -2.29
C ILE A 195 -14.28 -0.39 -1.62
N GLY A 196 -13.70 0.66 -1.01
CA GLY A 196 -14.42 1.69 -0.28
C GLY A 196 -14.74 2.95 -1.09
N VAL A 197 -15.20 3.99 -0.37
CA VAL A 197 -15.60 5.29 -0.94
C VAL A 197 -14.45 5.96 -1.75
N ASN A 198 -13.20 5.71 -1.40
CA ASN A 198 -12.06 6.29 -2.12
C ASN A 198 -11.62 5.48 -3.36
N TYR A 199 -12.39 4.47 -3.78
CA TYR A 199 -12.11 3.71 -5.00
C TYR A 199 -12.66 4.41 -6.24
N TYR A 200 -11.76 4.85 -7.11
CA TYR A 200 -12.08 5.46 -8.41
C TYR A 200 -11.68 4.58 -9.61
N GLY A 201 -11.24 3.36 -9.37
CA GLY A 201 -10.83 2.41 -10.40
C GLY A 201 -9.51 2.73 -11.08
N LEU A 202 -9.29 2.07 -12.22
CA LEU A 202 -8.09 2.23 -13.05
C LEU A 202 -8.45 3.10 -14.26
N LEU A 203 -7.70 4.18 -14.46
CA LEU A 203 -7.81 5.01 -15.66
C LEU A 203 -6.83 4.50 -16.71
N ARG A 204 -7.31 4.25 -17.91
CA ARG A 204 -6.51 3.94 -19.09
C ARG A 204 -6.51 5.14 -20.02
N ILE A 205 -5.32 5.64 -20.30
CA ILE A 205 -5.02 6.65 -21.33
C ILE A 205 -4.66 5.89 -22.60
N THR A 206 -5.29 6.24 -23.71
CA THR A 206 -4.97 5.71 -25.05
C THR A 206 -4.74 6.88 -25.98
N ILE A 207 -3.60 6.89 -26.67
CA ILE A 207 -3.32 7.91 -27.69
C ILE A 207 -3.73 7.34 -29.04
N SER A 208 -4.56 8.08 -29.77
CA SER A 208 -5.00 7.71 -31.12
C SER A 208 -3.84 7.81 -32.11
N ARG A 209 -3.84 6.94 -33.14
CA ARG A 209 -2.83 6.94 -34.24
C ARG A 209 -1.36 7.01 -33.77
N SER A 210 -1.05 6.33 -32.66
CA SER A 210 0.20 6.51 -31.90
C SER A 210 1.21 5.37 -32.01
N THR A 211 1.15 4.58 -33.09
CA THR A 211 2.07 3.45 -33.29
C THR A 211 3.53 3.91 -33.41
N ASN A 212 3.79 4.99 -34.15
CA ASN A 212 5.14 5.56 -34.24
C ASN A 212 5.61 6.13 -32.91
N LEU A 213 4.71 6.72 -32.11
CA LEU A 213 5.05 7.17 -30.76
C LEU A 213 5.43 5.99 -29.87
N ASN A 214 4.69 4.88 -29.91
CA ASN A 214 5.00 3.67 -29.15
C ASN A 214 6.41 3.14 -29.48
N ARG A 215 6.75 3.05 -30.76
CA ARG A 215 8.08 2.65 -31.24
C ARG A 215 9.17 3.63 -30.81
N LYS A 216 8.91 4.94 -30.93
CA LYS A 216 9.84 5.98 -30.48
C LYS A 216 10.17 5.84 -29.01
N ILE A 217 9.17 5.57 -28.17
CA ILE A 217 9.38 5.33 -26.73
C ILE A 217 10.17 4.05 -26.50
N SER A 218 9.92 2.96 -27.25
CA SER A 218 10.73 1.74 -27.19
C SER A 218 12.21 2.04 -27.47
N GLY A 219 12.50 2.80 -28.53
CA GLY A 219 13.88 3.19 -28.85
C GLY A 219 14.53 4.05 -27.76
N TRP A 220 13.76 4.91 -27.08
CA TRP A 220 14.26 5.65 -25.91
C TRP A 220 14.62 4.73 -24.74
N ILE A 221 13.80 3.70 -24.48
CA ILE A 221 14.06 2.69 -23.45
C ILE A 221 15.33 1.90 -23.78
N GLU A 222 15.47 1.44 -25.03
CA GLU A 222 16.67 0.75 -25.51
C GLU A 222 17.91 1.63 -25.32
N GLY A 223 17.82 2.91 -25.68
CA GLY A 223 18.88 3.88 -25.46
C GLY A 223 19.26 4.03 -23.99
N ILE A 224 18.31 4.04 -23.05
CA ILE A 224 18.60 4.06 -21.60
C ILE A 224 19.40 2.81 -21.20
N CYS A 225 18.94 1.62 -21.58
CA CYS A 225 19.61 0.36 -21.24
C CYS A 225 21.03 0.30 -21.80
N GLN A 226 21.21 0.67 -23.07
CA GLN A 226 22.52 0.69 -23.73
C GLN A 226 23.49 1.66 -23.08
N ASN A 227 23.05 2.88 -22.78
CA ASN A 227 23.93 3.91 -22.22
C ASN A 227 24.21 3.68 -20.72
N TRP A 228 23.37 2.93 -20.02
CA TRP A 228 23.64 2.51 -18.64
C TRP A 228 24.51 1.25 -18.56
N GLY A 229 24.59 0.46 -19.64
CA GLY A 229 25.36 -0.79 -19.69
C GLY A 229 24.58 -2.02 -19.20
N VAL A 230 23.25 -2.00 -19.30
CA VAL A 230 22.38 -3.16 -19.06
C VAL A 230 22.00 -3.74 -20.42
N VAL A 231 22.97 -4.41 -21.05
CA VAL A 231 22.84 -5.08 -22.35
C VAL A 231 23.48 -6.45 -22.28
#